data_AF-A0A379PNS2-F1
#
_entry.id   AF-A0A379PNS2-F1
#
_cell.length_a   1.000
_cell.length_b   1.000
_cell.length_c   1.000
_cell.angle_alpha   90.00
_cell.angle_beta   90.00
_cell.angle_gamma   90.00
#
_symmetry.space_group_name_H-M   'P 1'
#
loop_
_entity.id
_entity.type
_entity.pdbx_description
1 polymer ?
#
loop_
_entity_poly.entity_id
_entity_poly.type
_entity_poly.pdbx_seq_one_letter_code
_entity_poly.pdbx_strand_id
1 'polypeptide(L)'
;MRTYRNAILAVAPDTNGLEKAIERIRRLMAAEAIESEQTNSEGGKLAREQLKKQIPELRKATRLEAARAFNRLLLADGAVLTIDERFITPPDTPPMQLPSGQDAVKAFVEDRKLIYGDTDSLFPDRLLELVFGGAVPLADEPEARSASALHRRFLSAQGLRLVPNATVVRASILRAVADGKLAVRQEDGTAFDAKGAVYTTNGHRRRDEGRKLTTLPMDEAIRVAESGSAAAQGWLKESGAHEPVSPPGGLPIPQPPPKGAGPASTTDTEVASGYADKRNLLSLRITCLTAADAQKALGAASPLGATNITVEAELTGDMKDGGKLAFSVAETKVAAAIKPLTMAQTLGNALAPGSSIRVTVVLGFGKDGKADLGALLRSLFMQLPDTATIEARFAPLSA
;
A
#
# COMPACT_ATOMS: atom_id res chain seq x y z
N MET A 1 -24.17 5.00 2.90
CA MET A 1 -24.20 3.51 2.93
C MET A 1 -22.85 3.00 2.44
N ARG A 2 -22.19 2.09 3.15
CA ARG A 2 -20.98 1.43 2.62
C ARG A 2 -21.40 0.55 1.44
N THR A 3 -20.95 0.88 0.24
CA THR A 3 -21.36 0.20 -1.02
C THR A 3 -20.91 -1.26 -1.07
N TYR A 4 -19.98 -1.66 -0.20
CA TYR A 4 -19.40 -3.00 -0.15
C TYR A 4 -19.68 -3.62 1.22
N ARG A 5 -20.33 -4.80 1.22
CA ARG A 5 -20.66 -5.55 2.43
C ARG A 5 -19.41 -6.29 2.88
N ASN A 6 -18.72 -5.73 3.87
CA ASN A 6 -17.67 -6.44 4.59
C ASN A 6 -18.17 -7.78 5.12
N ALA A 7 -17.26 -8.70 5.43
CA ALA A 7 -17.56 -10.02 5.97
C ALA A 7 -18.44 -9.98 7.25
N ILE A 8 -18.47 -8.86 7.98
CA ILE A 8 -19.32 -8.65 9.17
C ILE A 8 -20.41 -7.64 8.83
N LEU A 9 -21.66 -8.08 8.96
CA LEU A 9 -22.85 -7.30 8.65
C LEU A 9 -23.35 -6.50 9.86
N ALA A 10 -23.38 -7.12 11.05
CA ALA A 10 -23.87 -6.50 12.27
C ALA A 10 -23.43 -7.24 13.54
N VAL A 11 -23.46 -6.53 14.67
CA VAL A 11 -23.47 -7.12 16.02
C VAL A 11 -24.91 -7.05 16.53
N ALA A 12 -25.46 -8.19 16.91
CA ALA A 12 -26.83 -8.33 17.37
C ALA A 12 -26.86 -8.89 18.80
N PRO A 13 -27.91 -8.59 19.56
CA PRO A 13 -28.06 -9.19 20.86
C PRO A 13 -28.57 -10.64 20.77
N ASP A 14 -28.16 -11.46 21.72
CA ASP A 14 -28.89 -12.68 22.08
C ASP A 14 -30.23 -12.29 22.73
N THR A 15 -31.30 -12.99 22.37
CA THR A 15 -32.67 -12.67 22.82
C THR A 15 -32.76 -12.77 24.34
N ASN A 16 -32.24 -13.84 24.94
CA ASN A 16 -32.29 -14.04 26.38
C ASN A 16 -31.37 -13.05 27.11
N GLY A 17 -30.18 -12.77 26.55
CA GLY A 17 -29.27 -11.76 27.07
C GLY A 17 -29.88 -10.36 27.07
N LEU A 18 -30.59 -10.00 26.00
CA LEU A 18 -31.27 -8.70 25.89
C LEU A 18 -32.37 -8.54 26.93
N GLU A 19 -33.20 -9.55 27.12
CA GLU A 19 -34.27 -9.51 28.13
C GLU A 19 -33.72 -9.31 29.54
N LYS A 20 -32.65 -10.06 29.88
CA LYS A 20 -31.95 -9.90 31.16
C LYS A 20 -31.36 -8.50 31.32
N ALA A 21 -30.72 -7.96 30.27
CA ALA A 21 -30.19 -6.60 30.30
C ALA A 21 -31.30 -5.55 30.50
N ILE A 22 -32.44 -5.69 29.80
CA ILE A 22 -33.61 -4.82 29.96
C ILE A 22 -34.14 -4.87 31.39
N GLU A 23 -34.26 -6.06 31.98
CA GLU A 23 -34.73 -6.23 33.36
C GLU A 23 -33.79 -5.52 34.36
N ARG A 24 -32.46 -5.64 34.17
CA ARG A 24 -31.46 -4.96 35.01
C ARG A 24 -31.51 -3.44 34.87
N ILE A 25 -31.64 -2.93 33.65
CA ILE A 25 -31.81 -1.50 33.39
C ILE A 25 -33.08 -0.98 34.08
N ARG A 26 -34.21 -1.68 33.96
CA ARG A 26 -35.46 -1.30 34.63
C ARG A 26 -35.32 -1.22 36.14
N ARG A 27 -34.60 -2.17 36.76
CA ARG A 27 -34.31 -2.14 38.20
C ARG A 27 -33.44 -0.96 38.60
N LEU A 28 -32.43 -0.62 37.80
CA LEU A 28 -31.59 0.56 38.03
C LEU A 28 -32.41 1.86 37.92
N MET A 29 -33.22 1.99 36.86
CA MET A 29 -34.09 3.16 36.67
C MET A 29 -35.08 3.32 37.83
N ALA A 30 -35.67 2.23 38.31
CA ALA A 30 -36.55 2.26 39.48
C ALA A 30 -35.80 2.72 40.74
N ALA A 31 -34.58 2.23 40.97
CA ALA A 31 -33.76 2.64 42.11
C ALA A 31 -33.37 4.13 42.06
N GLU A 32 -32.98 4.64 40.88
CA GLU A 32 -32.65 6.06 40.67
C GLU A 32 -33.89 6.96 40.79
N ALA A 33 -35.05 6.51 40.31
CA ALA A 33 -36.31 7.22 40.49
C ALA A 33 -36.68 7.34 41.98
N ILE A 34 -36.59 6.23 42.74
CA ILE A 34 -36.85 6.25 44.19
C ILE A 34 -35.90 7.22 44.89
N GLU A 35 -34.60 7.19 44.58
CA GLU A 35 -33.61 8.11 45.17
C GLU A 35 -33.98 9.59 44.94
N SER A 36 -34.50 9.91 43.74
CA SER A 36 -34.90 11.26 43.34
C SER A 36 -36.20 11.74 44.00
N GLU A 37 -37.16 10.85 44.23
CA GLU A 37 -38.50 11.19 44.77
C GLU A 37 -38.54 11.31 46.31
N GLN A 38 -37.51 10.84 47.02
CA GLN A 38 -37.55 10.83 48.49
C GLN A 38 -37.46 12.25 49.12
N THR A 39 -38.38 12.54 50.04
CA THR A 39 -38.39 13.74 50.88
C THR A 39 -37.46 13.61 52.09
N ASN A 40 -37.11 14.72 52.76
CA ASN A 40 -36.21 14.78 53.94
C ASN A 40 -36.77 14.11 55.23
N SER A 41 -37.78 13.26 55.11
CA SER A 41 -38.32 12.49 56.23
C SER A 41 -37.29 11.46 56.74
N GLU A 42 -37.41 11.05 58.02
CA GLU A 42 -36.57 10.00 58.63
C GLU A 42 -36.57 8.69 57.81
N GLY A 43 -37.74 8.27 57.32
CA GLY A 43 -37.86 7.11 56.42
C GLY A 43 -37.18 7.31 55.07
N GLY A 44 -37.19 8.55 54.55
CA GLY A 44 -36.47 8.91 53.33
C GLY A 44 -34.94 8.96 53.49
N LYS A 45 -34.43 9.24 54.69
CA LYS A 45 -32.99 9.17 54.96
C LYS A 45 -32.49 7.73 54.97
N LEU A 46 -33.21 6.83 55.63
CA LEU A 46 -32.87 5.40 55.70
C LEU A 46 -32.87 4.74 54.31
N ALA A 47 -33.89 5.02 53.49
CA ALA A 47 -33.95 4.46 52.15
C ALA A 47 -32.88 5.04 51.20
N ARG A 48 -32.53 6.33 51.31
CA ARG A 48 -31.35 6.89 50.61
C ARG A 48 -30.04 6.22 51.00
N GLU A 49 -29.80 5.97 52.28
CA GLU A 49 -28.57 5.27 52.71
C GLU A 49 -28.49 3.84 52.17
N GLN A 50 -29.62 3.12 52.10
CA GLN A 50 -29.66 1.79 51.50
C GLN A 50 -29.41 1.84 49.98
N LEU A 51 -30.05 2.77 49.27
CA LEU A 51 -29.89 2.94 47.82
C LEU A 51 -28.47 3.37 47.45
N LYS A 52 -27.82 4.22 48.26
CA LYS A 52 -26.43 4.63 48.05
C LYS A 52 -25.45 3.45 48.04
N LYS A 53 -25.78 2.35 48.74
CA LYS A 53 -25.02 1.08 48.70
C LYS A 53 -25.40 0.21 47.50
N GLN A 54 -26.67 0.19 47.10
CA GLN A 54 -27.17 -0.71 46.05
C GLN A 54 -26.98 -0.18 44.62
N ILE A 55 -27.12 1.13 44.39
CA ILE A 55 -27.00 1.74 43.06
C ILE A 55 -25.66 1.41 42.38
N PRO A 56 -24.50 1.49 43.05
CA PRO A 56 -23.23 1.11 42.43
C PRO A 56 -23.20 -0.36 41.96
N GLU A 57 -23.77 -1.28 42.75
CA GLU A 57 -23.87 -2.70 42.38
C GLU A 57 -24.85 -2.92 41.22
N LEU A 58 -25.99 -2.22 41.21
CA LEU A 58 -26.93 -2.24 40.10
C LEU A 58 -26.32 -1.68 38.81
N ARG A 59 -25.53 -0.61 38.88
CA ARG A 59 -24.79 -0.05 37.74
C ARG A 59 -23.77 -1.04 37.18
N LYS A 60 -22.99 -1.70 38.05
CA LYS A 60 -22.04 -2.76 37.63
C LYS A 60 -22.76 -3.91 36.94
N ALA A 61 -23.81 -4.44 37.56
CA ALA A 61 -24.59 -5.55 37.02
C ALA A 61 -25.25 -5.19 35.68
N THR A 62 -25.81 -3.98 35.57
CA THR A 62 -26.42 -3.48 34.34
C THR A 62 -25.40 -3.38 33.21
N ARG A 63 -24.22 -2.81 33.49
CA ARG A 63 -23.15 -2.68 32.49
C ARG A 63 -22.65 -4.03 32.00
N LEU A 64 -22.50 -4.99 32.92
CA LEU A 64 -22.05 -6.36 32.61
C LEU A 64 -23.07 -7.11 31.74
N GLU A 65 -24.33 -7.13 32.14
CA GLU A 65 -25.38 -7.83 31.39
C GLU A 65 -25.66 -7.17 30.03
N ALA A 66 -25.60 -5.84 29.96
CA ALA A 66 -25.70 -5.12 28.69
C ALA A 66 -24.54 -5.49 27.73
N ALA A 67 -23.31 -5.63 28.25
CA ALA A 67 -22.19 -6.06 27.43
C ALA A 67 -22.37 -7.51 26.93
N ARG A 68 -22.79 -8.43 27.82
CA ARG A 68 -23.06 -9.84 27.49
C ARG A 68 -24.19 -10.03 26.49
N ALA A 69 -25.19 -9.15 26.52
CA ALA A 69 -26.32 -9.24 25.61
C ALA A 69 -25.89 -9.16 24.14
N PHE A 70 -24.95 -8.28 23.80
CA PHE A 70 -24.50 -8.04 22.42
C PHE A 70 -23.34 -8.94 22.00
N ASN A 71 -23.58 -10.25 22.01
CA ASN A 71 -22.56 -11.26 21.73
C ASN A 71 -22.71 -11.95 20.36
N ARG A 72 -23.69 -11.61 19.51
CA ARG A 72 -23.89 -12.28 18.22
C ARG A 72 -23.28 -11.47 17.09
N LEU A 73 -22.38 -12.08 16.35
CA LEU A 73 -21.76 -11.52 15.15
C LEU A 73 -22.42 -12.12 13.91
N LEU A 74 -23.07 -11.28 13.12
CA LEU A 74 -23.74 -11.67 11.87
C LEU A 74 -22.78 -11.47 10.70
N LEU A 75 -22.47 -12.54 9.98
CA LEU A 75 -21.59 -12.52 8.82
C LEU A 75 -22.36 -12.25 7.51
N ALA A 76 -21.63 -11.91 6.45
CA ALA A 76 -22.20 -11.56 5.15
C ALA A 76 -22.91 -12.73 4.44
N ASP A 77 -22.56 -13.97 4.78
CA ASP A 77 -23.20 -15.20 4.31
C ASP A 77 -24.43 -15.61 5.14
N GLY A 78 -24.79 -14.80 6.15
CA GLY A 78 -25.88 -15.08 7.08
C GLY A 78 -25.50 -16.00 8.24
N ALA A 79 -24.25 -16.49 8.30
CA ALA A 79 -23.78 -17.24 9.45
C ALA A 79 -23.76 -16.35 10.69
N VAL A 80 -24.07 -16.95 11.84
CA VAL A 80 -24.07 -16.27 13.12
C VAL A 80 -23.02 -16.89 14.02
N LEU A 81 -22.07 -16.09 14.47
CA LEU A 81 -21.06 -16.49 15.44
C LEU A 81 -21.37 -15.87 16.80
N THR A 82 -21.10 -16.62 17.86
CA THR A 82 -21.21 -16.11 19.24
C THR A 82 -19.82 -15.71 19.70
N ILE A 83 -19.68 -14.46 20.13
CA ILE A 83 -18.46 -13.91 20.71
C ILE A 83 -18.28 -14.55 22.10
N ASP A 84 -17.15 -15.19 22.31
CA ASP A 84 -16.83 -15.85 23.57
C ASP A 84 -16.74 -14.82 24.72
N GLU A 85 -17.22 -15.19 25.91
CA GLU A 85 -17.32 -14.29 27.05
C GLU A 85 -15.97 -13.66 27.43
N ARG A 86 -14.86 -14.38 27.22
CA ARG A 86 -13.49 -13.90 27.47
C ARG A 86 -13.14 -12.60 26.72
N PHE A 87 -13.81 -12.29 25.61
CA PHE A 87 -13.60 -11.06 24.84
C PHE A 87 -14.49 -9.91 25.31
N ILE A 88 -15.70 -10.23 25.81
CA ILE A 88 -16.70 -9.25 26.26
C ILE A 88 -16.45 -8.86 27.72
N THR A 89 -16.12 -9.84 28.55
CA THR A 89 -15.85 -9.72 29.98
C THR A 89 -14.60 -10.54 30.30
N PRO A 90 -13.40 -9.99 30.04
CA PRO A 90 -12.17 -10.67 30.40
C PRO A 90 -12.11 -10.90 31.93
N PRO A 91 -11.61 -12.06 32.39
CA PRO A 91 -11.68 -12.45 33.80
C PRO A 91 -11.01 -11.46 34.76
N ASP A 92 -9.96 -10.76 34.29
CA ASP A 92 -9.18 -9.81 35.10
C ASP A 92 -9.64 -8.35 34.95
N THR A 93 -10.74 -8.09 34.22
CA THR A 93 -11.20 -6.73 33.94
C THR A 93 -12.37 -6.33 34.84
N PRO A 94 -12.26 -5.22 35.61
CA PRO A 94 -13.38 -4.71 36.39
C PRO A 94 -14.58 -4.37 35.50
N PRO A 95 -15.84 -4.60 35.94
CA PRO A 95 -17.03 -4.29 35.14
C PRO A 95 -17.15 -2.83 34.67
N MET A 96 -16.51 -1.90 35.39
CA MET A 96 -16.49 -0.48 35.02
C MET A 96 -15.45 -0.12 33.96
N GLN A 97 -14.50 -1.03 33.70
CA GLN A 97 -13.39 -0.87 32.76
C GLN A 97 -13.45 -1.90 31.63
N LEU A 98 -14.63 -2.46 31.35
CA LEU A 98 -14.82 -3.39 30.25
C LEU A 98 -14.28 -2.82 28.93
N PRO A 99 -13.66 -3.67 28.09
CA PRO A 99 -13.13 -3.25 26.81
C PRO A 99 -14.25 -2.63 25.94
N SER A 100 -13.85 -1.75 25.02
CA SER A 100 -14.76 -1.25 24.01
C SER A 100 -15.33 -2.42 23.21
N GLY A 101 -16.63 -2.39 22.89
CA GLY A 101 -17.25 -3.43 22.07
C GLY A 101 -16.58 -3.60 20.71
N GLN A 102 -15.98 -2.54 20.15
CA GLN A 102 -15.21 -2.61 18.91
C GLN A 102 -13.92 -3.42 19.09
N ASP A 103 -13.22 -3.23 20.21
CA ASP A 103 -11.97 -3.95 20.51
C ASP A 103 -12.25 -5.43 20.79
N ALA A 104 -13.34 -5.72 21.52
CA ALA A 104 -13.79 -7.09 21.77
C ALA A 104 -14.12 -7.83 20.47
N VAL A 105 -14.87 -7.19 19.56
CA VAL A 105 -15.18 -7.74 18.24
C VAL A 105 -13.91 -7.95 17.42
N LYS A 106 -13.01 -6.97 17.39
CA LYS A 106 -11.74 -7.07 16.67
C LYS A 106 -10.90 -8.26 17.17
N ALA A 107 -10.70 -8.37 18.48
CA ALA A 107 -9.94 -9.46 19.09
C ALA A 107 -10.55 -10.84 18.78
N PHE A 108 -11.88 -10.96 18.83
CA PHE A 108 -12.57 -12.20 18.47
C PHE A 108 -12.37 -12.58 17.00
N VAL A 109 -12.51 -11.61 16.09
CA VAL A 109 -12.37 -11.82 14.63
C VAL A 109 -10.92 -12.18 14.27
N GLU A 110 -9.94 -11.59 14.95
CA GLU A 110 -8.52 -11.94 14.83
C GLU A 110 -8.22 -13.36 15.32
N ASP A 111 -8.67 -13.72 16.53
CA ASP A 111 -8.50 -15.06 17.12
C ASP A 111 -9.12 -16.16 16.25
N ARG A 112 -10.30 -15.90 15.69
CA ARG A 112 -10.98 -16.82 14.77
C ARG A 112 -10.42 -16.82 13.34
N LYS A 113 -9.37 -16.03 13.06
CA LYS A 113 -8.76 -15.87 11.72
C LYS A 113 -9.78 -15.50 10.65
N LEU A 114 -10.74 -14.64 11.02
CA LEU A 114 -11.81 -14.14 10.15
C LEU A 114 -11.44 -12.81 9.47
N ILE A 115 -10.24 -12.30 9.75
CA ILE A 115 -9.61 -11.17 9.07
C ILE A 115 -8.35 -11.66 8.34
N TYR A 116 -8.06 -11.09 7.18
CA TYR A 116 -6.78 -11.32 6.52
C TYR A 116 -5.68 -10.51 7.21
N GLY A 117 -4.52 -11.13 7.42
CA GLY A 117 -3.31 -10.45 7.85
C GLY A 117 -2.59 -9.75 6.70
N ASP A 118 -1.58 -8.93 7.01
CA ASP A 118 -0.84 -8.16 6.00
C ASP A 118 0.02 -9.04 5.06
N THR A 119 0.33 -10.26 5.49
CA THR A 119 1.09 -11.26 4.70
C THR A 119 0.19 -12.26 3.97
N ASP A 120 -1.12 -12.19 4.19
CA ASP A 120 -2.07 -13.11 3.55
C ASP A 120 -2.27 -12.75 2.07
N SER A 121 -2.54 -13.78 1.27
CA SER A 121 -2.97 -13.65 -0.12
C SER A 121 -4.01 -14.71 -0.44
N LEU A 122 -4.90 -14.41 -1.39
CA LEU A 122 -5.74 -15.44 -2.01
C LEU A 122 -4.88 -16.33 -2.89
N PHE A 123 -5.26 -17.60 -2.94
CA PHE A 123 -4.77 -18.51 -3.96
C PHE A 123 -5.20 -18.02 -5.35
N PRO A 124 -4.33 -18.09 -6.37
CA PRO A 124 -4.61 -17.53 -7.70
C PRO A 124 -5.91 -18.04 -8.32
N ASP A 125 -6.20 -19.34 -8.24
CA ASP A 125 -7.41 -19.90 -8.84
C ASP A 125 -8.68 -19.35 -8.16
N ARG A 126 -8.63 -19.18 -6.82
CA ARG A 126 -9.74 -18.58 -6.07
C ARG A 126 -9.90 -17.09 -6.34
N LEU A 127 -8.79 -16.38 -6.57
CA LEU A 127 -8.81 -14.97 -7.01
C LEU A 127 -9.49 -14.86 -8.38
N LEU A 128 -9.14 -15.73 -9.32
CA LEU A 128 -9.74 -15.75 -10.65
C LEU A 128 -11.26 -16.01 -10.58
N GLU A 129 -11.66 -17.05 -9.86
CA GLU A 129 -13.05 -17.48 -9.74
C GLU A 129 -13.94 -16.43 -9.06
N LEU A 130 -13.55 -15.96 -7.87
CA LEU A 130 -14.42 -15.13 -7.04
C LEU A 130 -14.31 -13.63 -7.35
N VAL A 131 -13.10 -13.18 -7.70
CA VAL A 131 -12.77 -11.76 -7.82
C VAL A 131 -12.63 -11.34 -9.28
N PHE A 132 -11.78 -12.00 -10.07
CA PHE A 132 -11.52 -11.58 -11.44
C PHE A 132 -12.78 -11.71 -12.32
N GLY A 133 -13.40 -12.90 -12.34
CA GLY A 133 -14.59 -13.17 -13.14
C GLY A 133 -15.81 -12.34 -12.74
N GLY A 134 -15.86 -11.84 -11.50
CA GLY A 134 -16.95 -11.00 -11.01
C GLY A 134 -16.69 -9.48 -11.07
N ALA A 135 -15.50 -9.05 -11.49
CA ALA A 135 -15.17 -7.63 -11.62
C ALA A 135 -15.75 -7.05 -12.91
N VAL A 136 -15.92 -5.72 -12.96
CA VAL A 136 -16.54 -5.03 -14.09
C VAL A 136 -15.55 -4.89 -15.27
N PRO A 137 -16.04 -5.05 -16.52
CA PRO A 137 -15.46 -4.60 -17.77
C PRO A 137 -14.49 -3.44 -17.72
N LEU A 138 -13.36 -3.46 -18.43
CA LEU A 138 -13.01 -2.23 -19.15
C LEU A 138 -13.85 -2.18 -20.44
N ALA A 139 -14.31 -0.99 -20.81
CA ALA A 139 -15.18 -0.82 -21.97
C ALA A 139 -14.41 -0.97 -23.30
N ASP A 140 -13.15 -0.53 -23.31
CA ASP A 140 -12.21 -0.61 -24.42
C ASP A 140 -11.52 -1.98 -24.53
N GLU A 141 -11.32 -2.66 -23.40
CA GLU A 141 -10.65 -3.97 -23.33
C GLU A 141 -11.49 -4.94 -22.45
N PRO A 142 -12.48 -5.67 -23.01
CA PRO A 142 -13.44 -6.44 -22.21
C PRO A 142 -12.83 -7.61 -21.40
N GLU A 143 -11.64 -8.06 -21.79
CA GLU A 143 -10.85 -9.09 -21.11
C GLU A 143 -9.96 -8.51 -19.98
N ALA A 144 -9.87 -7.18 -19.86
CA ALA A 144 -9.03 -6.47 -18.91
C ALA A 144 -9.86 -5.70 -17.89
N ARG A 145 -9.41 -5.70 -16.64
CA ARG A 145 -10.11 -5.18 -15.46
C ARG A 145 -9.16 -4.20 -14.78
N SER A 146 -9.66 -3.09 -14.26
CA SER A 146 -8.79 -2.19 -13.50
C SER A 146 -8.46 -2.79 -12.12
N ALA A 147 -7.31 -2.42 -11.55
CA ALA A 147 -6.96 -2.81 -10.19
C ALA A 147 -7.99 -2.31 -9.17
N SER A 148 -8.55 -1.11 -9.38
CA SER A 148 -9.63 -0.58 -8.55
C SER A 148 -10.94 -1.39 -8.67
N ALA A 149 -11.29 -1.89 -9.86
CA ALA A 149 -12.46 -2.75 -10.05
C ALA A 149 -12.27 -4.10 -9.35
N LEU A 150 -11.07 -4.68 -9.45
CA LEU A 150 -10.72 -5.90 -8.70
C LEU A 150 -10.79 -5.66 -7.19
N HIS A 151 -10.29 -4.53 -6.69
CA HIS A 151 -10.40 -4.16 -5.28
C HIS A 151 -11.87 -4.11 -4.82
N ARG A 152 -12.72 -3.37 -5.54
CA ARG A 152 -14.15 -3.23 -5.22
C ARG A 152 -14.86 -4.59 -5.25
N ARG A 153 -14.50 -5.44 -6.21
CA ARG A 153 -15.04 -6.80 -6.28
C ARG A 153 -14.54 -7.67 -5.12
N PHE A 154 -13.27 -7.58 -4.75
CA PHE A 154 -12.72 -8.31 -3.61
C PHE A 154 -13.47 -7.96 -2.32
N LEU A 155 -13.76 -6.68 -2.09
CA LEU A 155 -14.54 -6.23 -0.92
C LEU A 155 -16.01 -6.67 -0.92
N SER A 156 -16.57 -7.07 -2.07
CA SER A 156 -17.97 -7.50 -2.19
C SER A 156 -18.13 -9.00 -2.46
N ALA A 157 -17.04 -9.73 -2.68
CA ALA A 157 -17.08 -11.16 -2.93
C ALA A 157 -17.51 -11.92 -1.67
N GLN A 158 -18.48 -12.81 -1.82
CA GLN A 158 -18.95 -13.67 -0.74
C GLN A 158 -17.92 -14.75 -0.40
N GLY A 159 -17.91 -15.20 0.85
CA GLY A 159 -17.01 -16.25 1.33
C GLY A 159 -15.55 -15.84 1.50
N LEU A 160 -15.24 -14.55 1.38
CA LEU A 160 -13.94 -13.99 1.75
C LEU A 160 -13.94 -13.50 3.20
N ARG A 161 -12.77 -13.56 3.84
CA ARG A 161 -12.55 -13.00 5.18
C ARG A 161 -12.58 -11.47 5.13
N LEU A 162 -12.64 -10.84 6.31
CA LEU A 162 -12.57 -9.39 6.42
C LEU A 162 -11.23 -8.87 5.90
N VAL A 163 -11.30 -7.86 5.03
CA VAL A 163 -10.13 -7.24 4.41
C VAL A 163 -9.86 -5.91 5.11
N PRO A 164 -8.78 -5.77 5.88
CA PRO A 164 -8.50 -4.53 6.59
C PRO A 164 -8.01 -3.42 5.66
N ASN A 165 -7.26 -3.78 4.61
CA ASN A 165 -6.57 -2.85 3.73
C ASN A 165 -6.37 -3.46 2.33
N ALA A 166 -5.87 -2.65 1.39
CA ALA A 166 -5.63 -3.07 0.02
C ALA A 166 -4.44 -4.05 -0.15
N THR A 167 -3.62 -4.26 0.89
CA THR A 167 -2.39 -5.03 0.84
C THR A 167 -2.65 -6.48 0.45
N VAL A 168 -3.71 -7.08 1.00
CA VAL A 168 -4.11 -8.47 0.70
C VAL A 168 -4.51 -8.63 -0.77
N VAL A 169 -5.27 -7.66 -1.30
CA VAL A 169 -5.68 -7.66 -2.71
C VAL A 169 -4.44 -7.55 -3.60
N ARG A 170 -3.55 -6.60 -3.28
CA ARG A 170 -2.28 -6.41 -3.97
C ARG A 170 -1.45 -7.69 -3.97
N ALA A 171 -1.21 -8.28 -2.80
CA ALA A 171 -0.44 -9.51 -2.63
C ALA A 171 -1.06 -10.67 -3.43
N SER A 172 -2.40 -10.76 -3.46
CA SER A 172 -3.12 -11.76 -4.25
C SER A 172 -2.88 -11.60 -5.76
N ILE A 173 -2.93 -10.36 -6.28
CA ILE A 173 -2.66 -10.09 -7.70
C ILE A 173 -1.19 -10.39 -8.02
N LEU A 174 -0.24 -9.90 -7.20
CA LEU A 174 1.19 -10.15 -7.39
C LEU A 174 1.51 -11.65 -7.41
N ARG A 175 0.90 -12.42 -6.51
CA ARG A 175 1.03 -13.88 -6.48
C ARG A 175 0.47 -14.53 -7.74
N ALA A 176 -0.72 -14.11 -8.19
CA ALA A 176 -1.32 -14.64 -9.40
C ALA A 176 -0.53 -14.30 -10.68
N VAL A 177 0.18 -13.16 -10.71
CA VAL A 177 1.15 -12.84 -11.78
C VAL A 177 2.35 -13.77 -11.71
N ALA A 178 2.93 -13.95 -10.51
CA ALA A 178 4.07 -14.85 -10.32
C ALA A 178 3.74 -16.31 -10.70
N ASP A 179 2.53 -16.76 -10.42
CA ASP A 179 2.02 -18.10 -10.76
C ASP A 179 1.57 -18.20 -12.24
N GLY A 180 1.73 -17.13 -13.02
CA GLY A 180 1.46 -17.10 -14.47
C GLY A 180 -0.01 -17.08 -14.86
N LYS A 181 -0.90 -16.80 -13.92
CA LYS A 181 -2.36 -16.76 -14.13
C LYS A 181 -2.85 -15.40 -14.62
N LEU A 182 -2.18 -14.33 -14.20
CA LEU A 182 -2.51 -12.96 -14.58
C LEU A 182 -1.31 -12.27 -15.26
N ALA A 183 -1.64 -11.31 -16.12
CA ALA A 183 -0.74 -10.28 -16.61
C ALA A 183 -1.24 -8.90 -16.14
N VAL A 184 -0.30 -7.99 -15.86
CA VAL A 184 -0.60 -6.64 -15.37
C VAL A 184 0.05 -5.62 -16.28
N ARG A 185 -0.68 -4.58 -16.68
CA ARG A 185 -0.17 -3.43 -17.43
C ARG A 185 -0.26 -2.18 -16.57
N GLN A 186 0.87 -1.50 -16.42
CA GLN A 186 0.99 -0.21 -15.74
C GLN A 186 0.63 0.95 -16.66
N GLU A 187 0.43 2.13 -16.07
CA GLU A 187 0.07 3.37 -16.78
C GLU A 187 1.12 3.78 -17.82
N ASP A 188 2.41 3.54 -17.52
CA ASP A 188 3.53 3.79 -18.44
C ASP A 188 3.55 2.85 -19.66
N GLY A 189 2.62 1.90 -19.72
CA GLY A 189 2.51 0.89 -20.77
C GLY A 189 3.37 -0.35 -20.54
N THR A 190 4.14 -0.42 -19.45
CA THR A 190 4.91 -1.61 -19.08
C THR A 190 3.95 -2.72 -18.67
N ALA A 191 4.12 -3.91 -19.25
CA ALA A 191 3.34 -5.10 -18.94
C ALA A 191 4.20 -6.13 -18.21
N PHE A 192 3.62 -6.85 -17.25
CA PHE A 192 4.28 -7.85 -16.42
C PHE A 192 3.53 -9.17 -16.49
N ASP A 193 4.29 -10.27 -16.59
CA ASP A 193 3.82 -11.64 -16.48
C ASP A 193 4.74 -12.45 -15.54
N ALA A 194 4.56 -13.77 -15.48
CA ALA A 194 5.45 -14.64 -14.69
C ALA A 194 6.90 -14.67 -15.17
N LYS A 195 7.16 -14.32 -16.44
CA LYS A 195 8.48 -14.42 -17.08
C LYS A 195 9.28 -13.11 -16.94
N GLY A 196 8.61 -11.98 -16.78
CA GLY A 196 9.27 -10.70 -16.56
C GLY A 196 8.42 -9.52 -16.98
N ALA A 197 9.07 -8.48 -17.50
CA ALA A 197 8.42 -7.25 -17.95
C ALA A 197 8.61 -7.02 -19.44
N VAL A 198 7.56 -6.58 -20.13
CA VAL A 198 7.61 -6.07 -21.50
C VAL A 198 7.37 -4.56 -21.45
N TYR A 199 8.34 -3.79 -21.90
CA TYR A 199 8.29 -2.33 -21.91
C TYR A 199 8.70 -1.79 -23.27
N THR A 200 8.29 -0.57 -23.55
CA THR A 200 8.66 0.12 -24.78
C THR A 200 9.93 0.92 -24.56
N THR A 201 10.98 0.60 -25.31
CA THR A 201 12.21 1.39 -25.38
C THR A 201 12.51 1.70 -26.84
N ASN A 202 12.76 2.97 -27.15
CA ASN A 202 13.03 3.42 -28.52
C ASN A 202 11.93 3.05 -29.54
N GLY A 203 10.66 3.06 -29.12
CA GLY A 203 9.52 2.66 -29.99
C GLY A 203 9.43 1.14 -30.24
N HIS A 204 10.35 0.35 -29.69
CA HIS A 204 10.34 -1.10 -29.77
C HIS A 204 9.96 -1.71 -28.43
N ARG A 205 9.11 -2.73 -28.46
CA ARG A 205 8.73 -3.49 -27.27
C ARG A 205 9.75 -4.59 -27.04
N ARG A 206 10.41 -4.53 -25.89
CA ARG A 206 11.41 -5.51 -25.47
C ARG A 206 11.00 -6.17 -24.18
N ARG A 207 11.41 -7.42 -24.02
CA ARG A 207 11.28 -8.17 -22.77
C ARG A 207 12.55 -8.06 -21.95
N ASP A 208 12.37 -7.82 -20.65
CA ASP A 208 13.39 -7.94 -19.62
C ASP A 208 13.00 -9.14 -18.76
N GLU A 209 13.67 -10.26 -19.05
CA GLU A 209 13.48 -11.53 -18.38
C GLU A 209 13.99 -11.43 -16.94
N GLY A 210 13.12 -11.74 -15.98
CA GLY A 210 13.46 -11.69 -14.56
C GLY A 210 13.10 -10.39 -13.84
N ARG A 211 12.70 -9.33 -14.54
CA ARG A 211 12.14 -8.13 -13.88
C ARG A 211 10.75 -8.44 -13.31
N LYS A 212 10.65 -8.48 -11.98
CA LYS A 212 9.41 -8.81 -11.27
C LYS A 212 8.60 -7.56 -10.92
N LEU A 213 7.29 -7.71 -10.93
CA LEU A 213 6.36 -6.74 -10.36
C LEU A 213 6.40 -6.85 -8.83
N THR A 214 6.91 -5.83 -8.14
CA THR A 214 7.02 -5.79 -6.67
C THR A 214 5.97 -4.87 -6.04
N THR A 215 5.58 -3.82 -6.74
CA THR A 215 4.59 -2.83 -6.30
C THR A 215 3.49 -2.68 -7.32
N LEU A 216 2.26 -2.49 -6.84
CA LEU A 216 1.08 -2.36 -7.68
C LEU A 216 0.13 -1.32 -7.07
N PRO A 217 0.03 -0.13 -7.65
CA PRO A 217 -1.01 0.83 -7.33
C PRO A 217 -2.40 0.21 -7.52
N MET A 218 -3.37 0.57 -6.66
CA MET A 218 -4.73 0.02 -6.70
C MET A 218 -5.71 1.04 -7.28
N ASP A 219 -5.39 1.56 -8.46
CA ASP A 219 -6.15 2.62 -9.13
C ASP A 219 -6.80 2.14 -10.44
N GLU A 220 -7.37 3.08 -11.21
CA GLU A 220 -8.04 2.82 -12.48
C GLU A 220 -7.08 2.72 -13.68
N ALA A 221 -5.84 3.21 -13.55
CA ALA A 221 -4.86 3.22 -14.64
C ALA A 221 -4.18 1.85 -14.80
N ILE A 222 -4.02 1.12 -13.69
CA ILE A 222 -3.50 -0.25 -13.71
C ILE A 222 -4.54 -1.22 -14.28
N ARG A 223 -4.15 -1.93 -15.35
CA ARG A 223 -4.99 -2.94 -16.01
C ARG A 223 -4.48 -4.34 -15.70
N VAL A 224 -5.40 -5.27 -15.48
CA VAL A 224 -5.11 -6.67 -15.14
C VAL A 224 -5.93 -7.56 -16.05
N ALA A 225 -5.31 -8.56 -16.65
CA ALA A 225 -5.97 -9.53 -17.52
C ALA A 225 -5.48 -10.95 -17.22
N GLU A 226 -6.26 -11.97 -17.56
CA GLU A 226 -5.78 -13.36 -17.55
C GLU A 226 -4.65 -13.54 -18.56
N SER A 227 -3.59 -14.26 -18.19
CA SER A 227 -2.40 -14.42 -19.04
C SER A 227 -2.69 -14.99 -20.43
N GLY A 228 -3.75 -15.79 -20.56
CA GLY A 228 -4.17 -16.39 -21.83
C GLY A 228 -5.04 -15.50 -22.71
N SER A 229 -5.45 -14.33 -22.22
CA SER A 229 -6.38 -13.45 -22.94
C SER A 229 -5.70 -12.71 -24.10
N ALA A 230 -6.48 -12.32 -25.12
CA ALA A 230 -5.98 -11.53 -26.24
C ALA A 230 -5.42 -10.19 -25.77
N ALA A 231 -6.03 -9.58 -24.74
CA ALA A 231 -5.51 -8.37 -24.10
C ALA A 231 -4.10 -8.60 -23.51
N ALA A 232 -3.92 -9.64 -22.69
CA ALA A 232 -2.62 -9.96 -22.09
C ALA A 232 -1.57 -10.29 -23.14
N GLN A 233 -1.92 -11.09 -24.15
CA GLN A 233 -1.02 -11.41 -25.26
C GLN A 233 -0.65 -10.15 -26.06
N GLY A 234 -1.60 -9.24 -26.28
CA GLY A 234 -1.37 -7.93 -26.88
C GLY A 234 -0.40 -7.08 -26.04
N TRP A 235 -0.52 -7.08 -24.72
CA TRP A 235 0.38 -6.37 -23.81
C TRP A 235 1.78 -6.99 -23.71
N LEU A 236 1.91 -8.29 -23.98
CA LEU A 236 3.18 -9.03 -23.86
C LEU A 236 3.87 -9.25 -25.21
N LYS A 237 3.26 -8.80 -26.31
CA LYS A 237 3.82 -8.91 -27.66
C LYS A 237 5.07 -8.04 -27.82
N GLU A 238 6.20 -8.70 -28.03
CA GLU A 238 7.47 -8.06 -28.39
C GLU A 238 7.44 -7.57 -29.84
N SER A 239 8.17 -6.49 -30.12
CA SER A 239 8.42 -6.07 -31.51
C SER A 239 9.33 -7.13 -32.14
N GLY A 240 8.83 -7.85 -33.14
CA GLY A 240 9.54 -8.97 -33.74
C GLY A 240 10.96 -8.63 -34.17
N ALA A 241 11.91 -9.50 -33.81
CA ALA A 241 13.15 -9.64 -34.55
C ALA A 241 12.80 -10.04 -36.00
N HIS A 242 13.14 -9.19 -36.96
CA HIS A 242 13.07 -9.41 -38.41
C HIS A 242 11.74 -9.99 -38.94
N GLU A 243 10.85 -9.13 -39.43
CA GLU A 243 10.04 -9.54 -40.58
C GLU A 243 11.00 -9.80 -41.75
N PRO A 244 10.93 -10.97 -42.42
CA PRO A 244 11.68 -11.20 -43.65
C PRO A 244 11.14 -10.24 -44.71
N VAL A 245 11.98 -9.27 -45.06
CA VAL A 245 11.75 -8.35 -46.17
C VAL A 245 11.52 -9.17 -47.43
N SER A 246 10.31 -9.09 -47.98
CA SER A 246 10.00 -9.61 -49.33
C SER A 246 10.78 -8.79 -50.37
N PRO A 247 11.34 -9.41 -51.43
CA PRO A 247 12.13 -8.70 -52.43
C PRO A 247 11.21 -8.14 -53.56
N PRO A 248 11.72 -7.32 -54.48
CA PRO A 248 11.87 -5.88 -54.35
C PRO A 248 10.99 -5.14 -55.39
N GLY A 249 10.37 -4.03 -55.01
CA GLY A 249 9.60 -3.22 -55.96
C GLY A 249 9.26 -1.84 -55.44
N GLY A 250 10.16 -0.88 -55.71
CA GLY A 250 9.79 0.53 -55.81
C GLY A 250 10.16 1.42 -54.61
N LEU A 251 11.01 2.40 -54.94
CA LEU A 251 11.34 3.65 -54.22
C LEU A 251 12.54 3.60 -53.25
N PRO A 252 13.43 4.62 -53.31
CA PRO A 252 14.60 4.71 -52.45
C PRO A 252 14.16 4.90 -51.00
N ILE A 253 14.49 3.94 -50.15
CA ILE A 253 14.26 4.01 -48.71
C ILE A 253 15.21 5.09 -48.16
N PRO A 254 14.73 6.09 -47.41
CA PRO A 254 15.61 7.01 -46.70
C PRO A 254 16.53 6.19 -45.76
N GLN A 255 17.81 6.55 -45.73
CA GLN A 255 18.83 5.80 -44.98
C GLN A 255 18.33 5.51 -43.55
N PRO A 256 18.41 4.25 -43.05
CA PRO A 256 17.97 3.93 -41.70
C PRO A 256 18.74 4.78 -40.70
N PRO A 257 18.08 5.33 -39.65
CA PRO A 257 18.74 6.16 -38.66
C PRO A 257 19.90 5.37 -38.01
N PRO A 258 21.05 6.02 -37.76
CA PRO A 258 22.23 5.37 -37.22
C PRO A 258 21.91 4.60 -35.92
N LYS A 259 22.39 3.35 -35.83
CA LYS A 259 22.25 2.49 -34.65
C LYS A 259 22.75 3.24 -33.41
N GLY A 260 21.85 3.52 -32.46
CA GLY A 260 22.17 4.25 -31.23
C GLY A 260 21.47 5.60 -31.08
N ALA A 261 20.64 6.04 -32.03
CA ALA A 261 19.95 7.33 -31.95
C ALA A 261 18.90 7.43 -30.82
N GLY A 262 18.36 6.32 -30.30
CA GLY A 262 17.31 6.34 -29.26
C GLY A 262 17.80 6.75 -27.87
N PRO A 263 16.90 7.11 -26.93
CA PRO A 263 17.23 7.38 -25.53
C PRO A 263 18.07 6.26 -24.90
N ALA A 264 18.95 6.67 -23.98
CA ALA A 264 19.87 5.77 -23.29
C ALA A 264 19.77 5.94 -21.78
N SER A 265 19.94 4.84 -21.05
CA SER A 265 20.05 4.84 -19.59
C SER A 265 21.20 3.97 -19.16
N THR A 266 21.88 4.34 -18.07
CA THR A 266 22.98 3.55 -17.51
C THR A 266 23.10 3.78 -16.01
N THR A 267 23.61 2.77 -15.31
CA THR A 267 23.99 2.82 -13.89
C THR A 267 25.50 2.85 -13.71
N ASP A 268 26.27 2.73 -14.79
CA ASP A 268 27.73 2.80 -14.80
C ASP A 268 28.20 4.25 -14.93
N THR A 269 29.09 4.68 -14.03
CA THR A 269 29.58 6.06 -13.93
C THR A 269 30.45 6.46 -15.13
N GLU A 270 31.29 5.57 -15.64
CA GLU A 270 32.15 5.85 -16.80
C GLU A 270 31.31 5.97 -18.06
N VAL A 271 30.36 5.05 -18.25
CA VAL A 271 29.42 5.08 -19.39
C VAL A 271 28.53 6.32 -19.31
N ALA A 272 28.06 6.69 -18.10
CA ALA A 272 27.24 7.90 -17.92
C ALA A 272 28.01 9.16 -18.32
N SER A 273 29.27 9.30 -17.90
CA SER A 273 30.11 10.42 -18.31
C SER A 273 30.35 10.45 -19.82
N GLY A 274 30.60 9.30 -20.46
CA GLY A 274 30.79 9.21 -21.91
C GLY A 274 29.52 9.52 -22.71
N TYR A 275 28.34 9.18 -22.18
CA TYR A 275 27.06 9.58 -22.79
C TYR A 275 26.80 11.08 -22.63
N ALA A 276 27.15 11.68 -21.50
CA ALA A 276 26.97 13.10 -21.24
C ALA A 276 27.84 14.02 -22.11
N ASP A 277 28.90 13.50 -22.75
CA ASP A 277 29.67 14.23 -23.77
C ASP A 277 28.91 14.35 -25.11
N LYS A 278 27.89 13.51 -25.35
CA LYS A 278 27.22 13.37 -26.66
C LYS A 278 25.71 13.54 -26.61
N ARG A 279 25.13 13.51 -25.42
CA ARG A 279 23.68 13.47 -25.22
C ARG A 279 23.29 14.38 -24.08
N ASN A 280 22.12 14.99 -24.20
CA ASN A 280 21.55 15.77 -23.14
C ASN A 280 21.11 14.85 -22.00
N LEU A 281 21.58 15.12 -20.78
CA LEU A 281 21.15 14.41 -19.58
C LEU A 281 19.75 14.90 -19.20
N LEU A 282 18.77 13.99 -19.14
CA LEU A 282 17.38 14.29 -18.79
C LEU A 282 17.18 14.22 -17.26
N SER A 283 17.71 13.17 -16.64
CA SER A 283 17.64 12.97 -15.20
C SER A 283 18.82 12.18 -14.67
N LEU A 284 19.23 12.50 -13.44
CA LEU A 284 20.21 11.73 -12.68
C LEU A 284 19.62 11.40 -11.31
N ARG A 285 19.58 10.11 -10.98
CA ARG A 285 19.23 9.62 -9.64
C ARG A 285 20.50 9.17 -8.95
N ILE A 286 20.70 9.60 -7.71
CA ILE A 286 21.83 9.19 -6.86
C ILE A 286 21.24 8.60 -5.59
N THR A 287 21.38 7.30 -5.40
CA THR A 287 20.87 6.59 -4.23
C THR A 287 22.01 6.33 -3.25
N CYS A 288 21.82 6.75 -2.01
CA CYS A 288 22.78 6.59 -0.91
C CYS A 288 22.15 5.79 0.23
N LEU A 289 23.01 5.10 0.99
CA LEU A 289 22.59 4.29 2.15
C LEU A 289 22.53 5.10 3.45
N THR A 290 22.97 6.35 3.44
CA THR A 290 22.86 7.27 4.59
C THR A 290 22.40 8.65 4.14
N ALA A 291 21.71 9.38 5.03
CA ALA A 291 21.30 10.75 4.76
C ALA A 291 22.50 11.72 4.66
N ALA A 292 23.59 11.44 5.38
CA ALA A 292 24.82 12.22 5.31
C ALA A 292 25.48 12.10 3.93
N ASP A 293 25.51 10.90 3.37
CA ASP A 293 26.02 10.63 2.03
C ASP A 293 25.14 11.28 0.96
N ALA A 294 23.82 11.23 1.10
CA ALA A 294 22.90 11.93 0.21
C ALA A 294 23.10 13.46 0.26
N GLN A 295 23.39 14.03 1.44
CA GLN A 295 23.70 15.46 1.59
C GLN A 295 25.00 15.84 0.87
N LYS A 296 26.04 15.00 0.97
CA LYS A 296 27.30 15.17 0.22
C LYS A 296 27.06 15.07 -1.29
N ALA A 297 26.32 14.06 -1.74
CA ALA A 297 25.96 13.87 -3.14
C ALA A 297 25.18 15.07 -3.70
N LEU A 298 24.23 15.60 -2.93
CA LEU A 298 23.49 16.82 -3.28
C LEU A 298 24.43 18.03 -3.43
N GLY A 299 25.37 18.21 -2.50
CA GLY A 299 26.37 19.28 -2.57
C GLY A 299 27.25 19.18 -3.81
N ALA A 300 27.77 17.98 -4.08
CA ALA A 300 28.59 17.69 -5.25
C ALA A 300 27.82 17.85 -6.58
N ALA A 301 26.51 17.63 -6.58
CA ALA A 301 25.67 17.73 -7.77
C ALA A 301 25.17 19.16 -8.06
N SER A 302 25.34 20.10 -7.13
CA SER A 302 24.94 21.51 -7.29
C SER A 302 25.46 22.17 -8.59
N PRO A 303 26.74 21.99 -9.00
CA PRO A 303 27.27 22.57 -10.24
C PRO A 303 26.62 22.06 -11.52
N LEU A 304 25.91 20.92 -11.48
CA LEU A 304 25.20 20.40 -12.65
C LEU A 304 24.04 21.31 -13.07
N GLY A 305 23.55 22.18 -12.18
CA GLY A 305 22.50 23.15 -12.50
C GLY A 305 21.20 22.50 -12.97
N ALA A 306 20.71 21.53 -12.19
CA ALA A 306 19.42 20.88 -12.42
C ALA A 306 18.25 21.86 -12.20
N THR A 307 17.22 21.76 -13.03
CA THR A 307 16.02 22.61 -12.96
C THR A 307 15.11 22.22 -11.79
N ASN A 308 15.06 20.93 -11.48
CA ASN A 308 14.29 20.40 -10.36
C ASN A 308 15.15 19.42 -9.57
N ILE A 309 15.18 19.58 -8.24
CA ILE A 309 15.89 18.68 -7.35
C ILE A 309 14.89 18.19 -6.30
N THR A 310 14.65 16.90 -6.30
CA THR A 310 13.75 16.23 -5.35
C THR A 310 14.47 15.14 -4.59
N VAL A 311 13.92 14.79 -3.44
CA VAL A 311 14.44 13.79 -2.52
C VAL A 311 13.36 12.75 -2.30
N GLU A 312 13.76 11.50 -2.40
CA GLU A 312 13.02 10.35 -1.93
C GLU A 312 13.80 9.76 -0.75
N ALA A 313 13.12 9.47 0.36
CA ALA A 313 13.75 8.89 1.53
C ALA A 313 12.86 7.76 2.05
N GLU A 314 13.46 6.60 2.29
CA GLU A 314 12.83 5.41 2.85
C GLU A 314 13.70 4.91 4.01
N LEU A 315 13.11 4.89 5.21
CA LEU A 315 13.77 4.51 6.44
C LEU A 315 12.89 3.51 7.16
N THR A 316 13.42 2.31 7.43
CA THR A 316 12.70 1.27 8.16
C THR A 316 13.64 0.54 9.11
N GLY A 317 13.20 0.30 10.35
CA GLY A 317 13.98 -0.46 11.32
C GLY A 317 13.59 -0.22 12.77
N ASP A 318 14.33 -0.86 13.67
CA ASP A 318 14.19 -0.67 15.11
C ASP A 318 14.94 0.59 15.56
N MET A 319 14.38 1.34 16.51
CA MET A 319 15.02 2.52 17.08
C MET A 319 15.97 2.15 18.23
N LYS A 320 17.03 2.93 18.43
CA LYS A 320 18.03 2.71 19.50
C LYS A 320 17.43 2.68 20.90
N ASP A 321 16.43 3.53 21.15
CA ASP A 321 15.75 3.65 22.45
C ASP A 321 14.46 2.82 22.52
N GLY A 322 14.28 1.87 21.59
CA GLY A 322 13.11 1.01 21.49
C GLY A 322 12.00 1.57 20.58
N GLY A 323 11.17 0.66 20.07
CA GLY A 323 10.13 0.96 19.08
C GLY A 323 10.57 0.69 17.64
N LYS A 324 9.63 0.83 16.71
CA LYS A 324 9.83 0.63 15.27
C LYS A 324 9.54 1.92 14.53
N LEU A 325 10.43 2.26 13.60
CA LEU A 325 10.27 3.42 12.72
C LEU A 325 9.99 2.95 11.29
N ALA A 326 8.99 3.56 10.67
CA ALA A 326 8.78 3.52 9.23
C ALA A 326 8.55 4.95 8.75
N PHE A 327 9.41 5.44 7.88
CA PHE A 327 9.33 6.78 7.30
C PHE A 327 9.55 6.70 5.79
N SER A 328 8.64 7.31 5.05
CA SER A 328 8.71 7.38 3.59
C SER A 328 8.30 8.76 3.10
N VAL A 329 9.14 9.35 2.26
CA VAL A 329 8.89 10.60 1.55
C VAL A 329 9.29 10.39 0.09
N ALA A 330 8.45 10.81 -0.84
CA ALA A 330 8.70 10.71 -2.27
C ALA A 330 8.59 12.08 -2.95
N GLU A 331 9.36 12.28 -4.02
CA GLU A 331 9.29 13.44 -4.94
C GLU A 331 9.27 14.82 -4.25
N THR A 332 9.88 14.93 -3.07
CA THR A 332 9.81 16.15 -2.27
C THR A 332 10.95 17.08 -2.64
N LYS A 333 10.64 18.34 -2.96
CA LYS A 333 11.66 19.37 -3.23
C LYS A 333 12.61 19.53 -2.04
N VAL A 334 13.91 19.67 -2.33
CA VAL A 334 14.94 19.88 -1.28
C VAL A 334 14.61 21.08 -0.39
N ALA A 335 14.07 22.16 -0.97
CA ALA A 335 13.69 23.39 -0.27
C ALA A 335 12.29 23.34 0.39
N ALA A 336 11.61 22.18 0.41
CA ALA A 336 10.32 22.06 1.08
C ALA A 336 10.45 22.34 2.59
N ALA A 337 9.40 22.89 3.20
CA ALA A 337 9.40 23.27 4.62
C ALA A 337 9.73 22.11 5.57
N ILE A 338 9.39 20.88 5.18
CA ILE A 338 9.67 19.66 5.95
C ILE A 338 11.15 19.27 5.97
N LYS A 339 12.00 19.90 5.14
CA LYS A 339 13.45 19.66 5.03
C LYS A 339 13.77 18.16 4.99
N PRO A 340 13.38 17.44 3.91
CA PRO A 340 13.32 15.98 3.89
C PRO A 340 14.66 15.31 4.23
N LEU A 341 15.79 15.88 3.80
CA LEU A 341 17.13 15.36 4.12
C LEU A 341 17.48 15.52 5.61
N THR A 342 17.18 16.68 6.21
CA THR A 342 17.40 16.91 7.65
C THR A 342 16.51 15.99 8.50
N MET A 343 15.28 15.75 8.04
CA MET A 343 14.37 14.80 8.69
C MET A 343 14.91 13.37 8.59
N ALA A 344 15.28 12.93 7.38
CA ALA A 344 15.88 11.61 7.15
C ALA A 344 17.18 11.41 7.95
N GLN A 345 17.99 12.46 8.10
CA GLN A 345 19.21 12.40 8.91
C GLN A 345 18.90 12.27 10.40
N THR A 346 17.98 13.07 10.92
CA THR A 346 17.56 12.99 12.33
C THR A 346 16.99 11.61 12.65
N LEU A 347 16.10 11.11 11.80
CA LEU A 347 15.48 9.79 11.98
C LEU A 347 16.49 8.64 11.77
N GLY A 348 17.36 8.75 10.77
CA GLY A 348 18.41 7.77 10.50
C GLY A 348 19.39 7.62 11.65
N ASN A 349 19.71 8.72 12.35
CA ASN A 349 20.57 8.68 13.53
C ASN A 349 19.93 7.97 14.73
N ALA A 350 18.59 7.91 14.78
CA ALA A 350 17.83 7.25 15.83
C ALA A 350 17.64 5.73 15.59
N LEU A 351 17.93 5.24 14.38
CA LEU A 351 17.81 3.82 14.03
C LEU A 351 18.97 2.98 14.58
N ALA A 352 18.66 1.76 15.01
CA ALA A 352 19.63 0.77 15.45
C ALA A 352 20.44 0.20 14.27
N PRO A 353 21.65 -0.33 14.52
CA PRO A 353 22.44 -1.03 13.50
C PRO A 353 21.62 -2.15 12.83
N GLY A 354 21.72 -2.29 11.51
CA GLY A 354 20.94 -3.26 10.72
C GLY A 354 19.62 -2.72 10.18
N SER A 355 19.23 -1.49 10.51
CA SER A 355 18.08 -0.81 9.91
C SER A 355 18.35 -0.45 8.44
N SER A 356 17.29 -0.39 7.63
CA SER A 356 17.37 -0.02 6.22
C SER A 356 17.17 1.48 6.05
N ILE A 357 18.16 2.15 5.48
CA ILE A 357 18.10 3.57 5.12
C ILE A 357 18.43 3.66 3.63
N ARG A 358 17.53 4.30 2.89
CA ARG A 358 17.71 4.60 1.48
C ARG A 358 17.29 6.04 1.23
N VAL A 359 18.19 6.83 0.68
CA VAL A 359 17.91 8.22 0.31
C VAL A 359 18.34 8.42 -1.13
N THR A 360 17.40 8.78 -1.99
CA THR A 360 17.63 9.04 -3.41
C THR A 360 17.48 10.54 -3.69
N VAL A 361 18.55 11.15 -4.19
CA VAL A 361 18.53 12.50 -4.73
C VAL A 361 18.24 12.42 -6.23
N VAL A 362 17.16 13.04 -6.67
CA VAL A 362 16.73 13.04 -8.07
C VAL A 362 16.91 14.43 -8.66
N LEU A 363 17.80 14.54 -9.64
CA LEU A 363 18.06 15.74 -10.41
C LEU A 363 17.35 15.65 -11.76
N GLY A 364 16.46 16.60 -12.04
CA GLY A 364 15.77 16.75 -13.32
C GLY A 364 16.25 17.98 -14.07
N PHE A 365 16.55 17.82 -15.37
CA PHE A 365 17.10 18.86 -16.23
C PHE A 365 16.08 19.42 -17.25
N GLY A 366 14.79 19.15 -17.03
CA GLY A 366 13.72 19.54 -17.95
C GLY A 366 13.55 18.59 -19.13
N LYS A 367 12.64 18.95 -20.05
CA LYS A 367 12.29 18.10 -21.21
C LYS A 367 13.43 17.97 -22.22
N ASP A 368 14.19 19.04 -22.40
CA ASP A 368 15.29 19.08 -23.37
C ASP A 368 16.61 18.54 -22.80
N GLY A 369 16.65 18.30 -21.48
CA GLY A 369 17.84 17.91 -20.76
C GLY A 369 18.94 18.97 -20.75
N LYS A 370 20.14 18.59 -20.32
CA LYS A 370 21.31 19.47 -20.28
C LYS A 370 22.50 18.82 -20.98
N ALA A 371 23.09 19.54 -21.93
CA ALA A 371 24.26 19.12 -22.70
C ALA A 371 25.58 19.36 -21.95
N ASP A 372 26.67 18.81 -22.49
CA ASP A 372 28.06 19.09 -22.10
C ASP A 372 28.38 18.87 -20.60
N LEU A 373 27.70 17.90 -19.98
CA LEU A 373 27.89 17.57 -18.57
C LEU A 373 28.99 16.53 -18.32
N GLY A 374 29.66 16.00 -19.34
CA GLY A 374 30.62 14.90 -19.20
C GLY A 374 31.72 15.16 -18.16
N ALA A 375 32.42 16.29 -18.26
CA ALA A 375 33.47 16.66 -17.30
C ALA A 375 32.92 16.86 -15.87
N LEU A 376 31.74 17.48 -15.74
CA LEU A 376 31.10 17.73 -14.45
C LEU A 376 30.62 16.42 -13.80
N LEU A 377 30.10 15.47 -14.60
CA LEU A 377 29.72 14.15 -14.10
C LEU A 377 30.92 13.36 -13.61
N ARG A 378 32.05 13.38 -14.33
CA ARG A 378 33.29 12.73 -13.85
C ARG A 378 33.74 13.31 -12.50
N SER A 379 33.69 14.63 -12.36
CA SER A 379 34.01 15.31 -11.11
C SER A 379 33.04 14.96 -9.99
N LEU A 380 31.73 14.92 -10.27
CA LEU A 380 30.70 14.47 -9.34
C LEU A 380 30.98 13.04 -8.86
N PHE A 381 31.20 12.11 -9.79
CA PHE A 381 31.37 10.70 -9.46
C PHE A 381 32.62 10.43 -8.63
N MET A 382 33.69 11.21 -8.79
CA MET A 382 34.87 11.15 -7.91
C MET A 382 34.61 11.67 -6.48
N GLN A 383 33.55 12.44 -6.27
CA GLN A 383 33.17 12.97 -4.96
C GLN A 383 32.05 12.16 -4.30
N LEU A 384 31.44 11.22 -5.02
CA LEU A 384 30.41 10.37 -4.47
C LEU A 384 31.01 9.36 -3.48
N PRO A 385 30.30 9.04 -2.39
CA PRO A 385 30.68 7.93 -1.51
C PRO A 385 30.66 6.60 -2.28
N ASP A 386 31.56 5.67 -1.92
CA ASP A 386 31.65 4.34 -2.54
C ASP A 386 30.35 3.52 -2.47
N THR A 387 29.48 3.85 -1.52
CA THR A 387 28.17 3.21 -1.31
C THR A 387 27.05 3.80 -2.16
N ALA A 388 27.32 4.86 -2.92
CA ALA A 388 26.32 5.51 -3.75
C ALA A 388 26.16 4.78 -5.10
N THR A 389 24.91 4.56 -5.51
CA THR A 389 24.58 4.04 -6.84
C THR A 389 23.90 5.12 -7.67
N ILE A 390 24.14 5.13 -8.98
CA ILE A 390 23.54 6.11 -9.89
C ILE A 390 22.58 5.46 -10.89
N GLU A 391 21.63 6.26 -11.39
CA GLU A 391 20.86 5.97 -12.60
C GLU A 391 20.79 7.26 -13.43
N ALA A 392 21.46 7.28 -14.58
CA ALA A 392 21.46 8.40 -15.50
C ALA A 392 20.59 8.10 -16.72
N ARG A 393 19.73 9.04 -17.12
CA ARG A 393 18.89 8.95 -18.31
C ARG A 393 19.20 10.08 -19.27
N PHE A 394 19.40 9.74 -20.53
CA PHE A 394 19.83 10.63 -21.60
C PHE A 394 18.80 10.70 -22.71
N ALA A 395 18.74 11.87 -23.33
CA ALA A 395 17.98 12.10 -24.54
C ALA A 395 18.48 11.20 -25.70
N PRO A 396 17.64 11.00 -26.73
CA PRO A 396 18.10 10.50 -28.02
C PRO A 396 19.30 11.32 -28.52
N LEU A 397 20.20 10.68 -29.28
CA LEU A 397 21.32 11.38 -29.91
C LEU A 397 20.73 12.40 -30.89
N SER A 398 20.97 13.69 -30.68
CA SER A 398 20.61 14.74 -31.63
C SER A 398 21.33 14.44 -32.95
N ALA A 399 20.56 14.30 -34.03
CA ALA A 399 21.09 14.03 -35.37
C ALA A 399 21.86 15.23 -35.94
#